data_AF-A0A9E2R1C1-F1
#
_entry.id   AF-A0A9E2R1C1-F1
#
_cell.length_a   1.000
_cell.length_b   1.000
_cell.length_c   1.000
_cell.angle_alpha   90.00
_cell.angle_beta   90.00
_cell.angle_gamma   90.00
#
_symmetry.space_group_name_H-M   'P 1'
#
loop_
_entity.id
_entity.type
_entity.pdbx_description
1 polymer ?
#
loop_
_entity_poly.entity_id
_entity_poly.type
_entity_poly.pdbx_seq_one_letter_code
_entity_poly.pdbx_strand_id
1 'polypeptide(L)'
;MKPASLIPACLGFAVGFLLLVNGCSRNPGARVNVQNQIAALQSSDTNVVEEACIALAMAGERSVPAVPDLIPLLKHKDSEVRRLAAYALGEIGPKAKAAYPALQEVYSADSSRKVQTQAGMSMGSIDPSNAPPVMPNIQ
;
A
#
# COMPACT_ATOMS: atom_id res chain seq x y z
N MET A 1 31.42 40.87 -25.11
CA MET A 1 30.28 40.07 -25.60
C MET A 1 30.50 38.64 -25.14
N LYS A 2 29.48 38.00 -24.55
CA LYS A 2 29.55 36.72 -23.81
C LYS A 2 30.08 35.54 -24.66
N PRO A 3 30.83 34.59 -24.06
CA PRO A 3 31.29 33.37 -24.72
C PRO A 3 30.24 32.25 -24.65
N ALA A 4 30.07 31.48 -25.72
CA ALA A 4 29.26 30.27 -25.76
C ALA A 4 30.16 29.07 -26.11
N SER A 5 30.66 28.40 -25.08
CA SER A 5 31.29 27.09 -25.14
C SER A 5 30.31 26.09 -24.52
N LEU A 6 29.76 25.20 -25.34
CA LEU A 6 28.76 24.21 -24.94
C LEU A 6 29.29 22.80 -25.24
N ILE A 7 29.06 21.89 -24.28
CA ILE A 7 29.19 20.41 -24.31
C ILE A 7 30.57 19.88 -23.89
N PRO A 8 30.72 18.73 -23.18
CA PRO A 8 29.77 17.88 -22.42
C PRO A 8 30.24 17.63 -20.95
N ALA A 9 29.32 17.24 -20.04
CA ALA A 9 29.73 16.66 -18.75
C ALA A 9 28.84 15.49 -18.34
N CYS A 10 29.51 14.34 -18.21
CA CYS A 10 29.04 13.11 -17.59
C CYS A 10 28.55 13.36 -16.16
N LEU A 11 27.36 12.86 -15.82
CA LEU A 11 26.91 12.59 -14.46
C LEU A 11 26.06 11.31 -14.59
N GLY A 12 26.49 10.11 -14.18
CA GLY A 12 27.28 9.81 -13.01
C GLY A 12 26.38 9.81 -11.76
N PHE A 13 25.26 9.07 -11.77
CA PHE A 13 24.47 8.80 -10.55
C PHE A 13 24.60 7.33 -10.16
N ALA A 14 25.84 6.93 -9.87
CA ALA A 14 26.11 5.91 -8.87
C ALA A 14 26.09 6.63 -7.51
N VAL A 15 24.97 6.60 -6.81
CA VAL A 15 24.89 7.03 -5.41
C VAL A 15 24.41 5.84 -4.60
N GLY A 16 25.36 4.93 -4.34
CA GLY A 16 25.37 4.21 -3.08
C GLY A 16 25.70 5.21 -1.99
N PHE A 17 24.68 5.70 -1.29
CA PHE A 17 24.86 6.45 -0.06
C PHE A 17 23.76 6.07 0.92
N LEU A 18 24.08 5.05 1.71
CA LEU A 18 23.81 4.93 3.14
C LEU A 18 22.99 6.09 3.76
N LEU A 19 21.66 5.94 3.78
CA LEU A 19 20.82 6.52 4.82
C LEU A 19 20.40 5.35 5.71
N LEU A 20 21.22 5.00 6.70
CA LEU A 20 20.95 5.33 8.08
C LEU A 20 19.49 5.08 8.45
N VAL A 21 19.27 3.92 9.09
CA VAL A 21 18.48 3.76 10.32
C VAL A 21 18.07 5.11 10.90
N ASN A 22 16.94 5.63 10.42
CA ASN A 22 16.21 6.63 11.17
C ASN A 22 15.27 5.83 12.04
N GLY A 23 15.61 5.77 13.33
CA GLY A 23 14.70 5.26 14.34
C GLY A 23 13.32 5.87 14.11
N CYS A 24 12.31 5.02 14.01
CA CYS A 24 10.92 5.44 13.93
C CYS A 24 10.58 6.22 15.21
N SER A 25 10.83 7.53 15.23
CA SER A 25 10.20 8.44 16.18
C SER A 25 8.73 8.46 15.84
N ARG A 26 7.97 7.60 16.52
CA ARG A 26 6.51 7.60 16.57
C ARG A 26 6.04 8.95 17.07
N ASN A 27 5.67 9.83 16.15
CA ASN A 27 4.87 11.01 16.47
C ASN A 27 3.50 10.86 15.79
N PRO A 28 2.46 10.38 16.51
CA PRO A 28 1.14 10.07 15.94
C PRO A 28 0.31 11.31 15.52
N GLY A 29 0.93 12.48 15.37
CA GLY A 29 0.30 13.72 14.93
C GLY A 29 0.83 14.31 13.61
N ALA A 30 1.77 13.64 12.93
CA ALA A 30 2.29 14.13 11.65
C ALA A 30 1.27 13.88 10.53
N ARG A 31 0.95 14.94 9.76
CA ARG A 31 0.09 14.88 8.56
C ARG A 31 0.47 13.66 7.74
N VAL A 32 -0.48 12.75 7.50
CA VAL A 32 -0.22 11.51 6.74
C VAL A 32 0.41 11.88 5.40
N ASN A 33 1.71 11.60 5.27
CA ASN A 33 2.44 11.84 4.04
C ASN A 33 2.43 10.54 3.24
N VAL A 34 1.55 10.50 2.24
CA VAL A 34 1.35 9.34 1.36
C VAL A 34 2.67 8.87 0.75
N GLN A 35 3.57 9.80 0.37
CA GLN A 35 4.86 9.46 -0.23
C GLN A 35 5.79 8.76 0.77
N ASN A 36 5.81 9.21 2.02
CA ASN A 36 6.60 8.57 3.08
C ASN A 36 6.05 7.18 3.39
N GLN A 37 4.73 7.01 3.36
CA GLN A 37 4.11 5.71 3.62
C GLN A 37 4.38 4.71 2.49
N ILE A 38 4.40 5.13 1.23
CA ILE A 38 4.82 4.27 0.11
C ILE A 38 6.24 3.72 0.34
N ALA A 39 7.17 4.56 0.81
CA ALA A 39 8.51 4.11 1.16
C ALA A 39 8.50 3.11 2.34
N ALA A 40 7.63 3.34 3.34
CA ALA A 40 7.49 2.46 4.50
C ALA A 40 6.93 1.07 4.15
N LEU A 41 6.12 0.95 3.08
CA LEU A 41 5.63 -0.35 2.59
C LEU A 41 6.74 -1.28 2.11
N GLN A 42 7.90 -0.73 1.72
CA GLN A 42 9.06 -1.49 1.27
C GLN A 42 10.00 -1.90 2.43
N SER A 43 9.64 -1.58 3.67
CA SER A 43 10.43 -1.97 4.85
C SER A 43 10.40 -3.48 5.08
N SER A 44 11.48 -4.02 5.63
CA SER A 44 11.52 -5.40 6.11
C SER A 44 10.75 -5.61 7.43
N ASP A 45 10.47 -4.52 8.15
CA ASP A 45 9.80 -4.55 9.45
C ASP A 45 8.28 -4.60 9.27
N THR A 46 7.67 -5.74 9.62
CA THR A 46 6.22 -5.95 9.53
C THR A 46 5.44 -4.83 10.23
N ASN A 47 5.85 -4.43 11.45
CA ASN A 47 5.18 -3.36 12.20
C ASN A 47 5.14 -2.03 11.43
N VAL A 48 6.21 -1.69 10.70
CA VAL A 48 6.28 -0.47 9.90
C VAL A 48 5.35 -0.56 8.70
N VAL A 49 5.28 -1.73 8.06
CA VAL A 49 4.36 -1.98 6.95
C VAL A 49 2.91 -1.92 7.41
N GLU A 50 2.59 -2.48 8.57
CA GLU A 50 1.25 -2.41 9.17
C GLU A 50 0.82 -0.97 9.47
N GLU A 51 1.68 -0.21 10.18
CA GLU A 51 1.45 1.21 10.47
C GLU A 51 1.25 2.01 9.17
N ALA A 52 2.01 1.70 8.12
CA ALA A 52 1.89 2.35 6.83
C ALA A 52 0.57 2.04 6.12
N CYS A 53 0.15 0.78 6.09
CA CYS A 53 -1.15 0.38 5.55
C CYS A 53 -2.31 1.09 6.28
N ILE A 54 -2.26 1.17 7.62
CA ILE A 54 -3.28 1.87 8.42
C ILE A 54 -3.30 3.36 8.07
N ALA A 55 -2.13 4.00 8.01
CA ALA A 55 -2.05 5.42 7.67
C ALA A 55 -2.60 5.71 6.26
N LEU A 56 -2.29 4.85 5.29
CA LEU A 56 -2.81 4.96 3.92
C LEU A 56 -4.32 4.76 3.87
N ALA A 57 -4.86 3.80 4.63
CA ALA A 57 -6.29 3.59 4.77
C ALA A 57 -6.99 4.84 5.32
N MET A 58 -6.46 5.42 6.41
CA MET A 58 -6.99 6.65 7.01
C MET A 58 -6.92 7.86 6.08
N ALA A 59 -5.97 7.89 5.14
CA ALA A 59 -5.88 8.94 4.14
C ALA A 59 -6.87 8.75 2.96
N GLY A 60 -7.47 7.56 2.82
CA GLY A 60 -8.53 7.24 1.85
C GLY A 60 -8.12 7.56 0.42
N GLU A 61 -8.96 8.30 -0.32
CA GLU A 61 -8.73 8.67 -1.72
C GLU A 61 -7.40 9.41 -1.99
N ARG A 62 -6.78 10.03 -0.97
CA ARG A 62 -5.47 10.66 -1.16
C ARG A 62 -4.34 9.64 -1.35
N SER A 63 -4.58 8.39 -0.97
CA SER A 63 -3.65 7.27 -1.04
C SER A 63 -3.73 6.48 -2.35
N VAL A 64 -4.48 6.95 -3.34
CA VAL A 64 -4.52 6.38 -4.69
C VAL A 64 -3.12 6.10 -5.30
N PRO A 65 -2.10 6.97 -5.17
CA PRO A 65 -0.78 6.65 -5.72
C PRO A 65 -0.10 5.46 -5.02
N ALA A 66 -0.57 5.02 -3.84
CA ALA A 66 -0.04 3.86 -3.13
C ALA A 66 -0.69 2.53 -3.57
N VAL A 67 -1.75 2.54 -4.38
CA VAL A 67 -2.41 1.33 -4.90
C VAL A 67 -1.42 0.32 -5.53
N PRO A 68 -0.48 0.70 -6.42
CA PRO A 68 0.46 -0.26 -7.01
C PRO A 68 1.37 -0.92 -5.97
N ASP A 69 1.70 -0.22 -4.88
CA ASP A 69 2.54 -0.74 -3.79
C ASP A 69 1.75 -1.59 -2.77
N LEU A 70 0.44 -1.35 -2.64
CA LEU A 70 -0.45 -2.14 -1.79
C LEU A 70 -0.83 -3.50 -2.41
N ILE A 71 -0.95 -3.58 -3.74
CA ILE A 71 -1.27 -4.83 -4.45
C ILE A 71 -0.31 -5.98 -4.12
N PRO A 72 1.04 -5.85 -4.16
CA PRO A 72 1.93 -6.95 -3.82
C PRO A 72 1.84 -7.37 -2.35
N LEU A 73 1.47 -6.47 -1.44
CA LEU A 73 1.30 -6.79 -0.02
C LEU A 73 0.12 -7.72 0.26
N LEU A 74 -0.82 -7.85 -0.68
CA LEU A 74 -1.86 -8.87 -0.64
C LEU A 74 -1.31 -10.31 -0.68
N LYS A 75 -0.04 -10.50 -1.06
CA LYS A 75 0.64 -11.81 -1.05
C LYS A 75 1.73 -11.91 0.03
N HIS A 76 1.72 -10.99 1.00
CA HIS A 76 2.71 -10.97 2.07
C HIS A 76 2.62 -12.23 2.96
N LYS A 77 3.74 -12.68 3.51
CA LYS A 77 3.80 -13.87 4.39
C LYS A 77 2.92 -13.73 5.64
N ASP A 78 2.86 -12.51 6.17
CA ASP A 78 2.09 -12.16 7.35
C ASP A 78 0.62 -11.91 6.99
N SER A 79 -0.29 -12.61 7.66
CA SER A 79 -1.73 -12.50 7.41
C SER A 79 -2.31 -11.15 7.84
N GLU A 80 -1.73 -10.48 8.83
CA GLU A 80 -2.19 -9.18 9.28
C GLU A 80 -1.83 -8.09 8.25
N VAL A 81 -0.62 -8.17 7.68
CA VAL A 81 -0.22 -7.29 6.56
C VAL A 81 -1.14 -7.48 5.36
N ARG A 82 -1.47 -8.74 4.99
CA ARG A 82 -2.41 -9.00 3.88
C ARG A 82 -3.80 -8.40 4.17
N ARG A 83 -4.29 -8.56 5.39
CA ARG A 83 -5.58 -7.98 5.84
C ARG A 83 -5.56 -6.47 5.74
N LEU A 84 -4.51 -5.82 6.24
CA LEU A 84 -4.38 -4.37 6.24
C LEU A 84 -4.19 -3.79 4.83
N ALA A 85 -3.48 -4.49 3.95
CA ALA A 85 -3.37 -4.10 2.54
C ALA A 85 -4.74 -4.13 1.86
N ALA A 86 -5.52 -5.20 2.07
CA ALA A 86 -6.89 -5.27 1.56
C ALA A 86 -7.76 -4.14 2.12
N TYR A 87 -7.69 -3.89 3.43
CA TYR A 87 -8.40 -2.80 4.09
C TYR A 87 -8.07 -1.43 3.50
N ALA A 88 -6.77 -1.11 3.34
CA ALA A 88 -6.33 0.16 2.76
C ALA A 88 -6.86 0.35 1.32
N LEU A 89 -6.85 -0.70 0.51
CA LEU A 89 -7.41 -0.67 -0.85
C LEU A 89 -8.92 -0.41 -0.84
N GLY A 90 -9.65 -0.98 0.12
CA GLY A 90 -11.08 -0.72 0.32
C GLY A 90 -11.38 0.74 0.68
N GLU A 91 -10.61 1.32 1.60
CA GLU A 91 -10.76 2.71 2.04
C GLU A 91 -10.35 3.74 0.98
N ILE A 92 -9.44 3.38 0.06
CA ILE A 92 -9.17 4.19 -1.15
C ILE A 92 -10.41 4.25 -2.06
N GLY A 93 -11.25 3.23 -2.02
CA GLY A 93 -12.53 3.18 -2.72
C GLY A 93 -12.40 2.92 -4.23
N PRO A 94 -13.32 3.41 -5.07
CA PRO A 94 -13.41 3.03 -6.49
C PRO A 94 -12.17 3.29 -7.33
N LYS A 95 -11.31 4.21 -6.91
CA LYS A 95 -10.04 4.50 -7.58
C LYS A 95 -9.02 3.35 -7.44
N ALA A 96 -9.20 2.45 -6.48
CA ALA A 96 -8.41 1.24 -6.31
C ALA A 96 -8.92 0.04 -7.14
N LYS A 97 -9.79 0.25 -8.14
CA LYS A 97 -10.34 -0.83 -9.00
C LYS A 97 -9.28 -1.69 -9.68
N ALA A 98 -8.08 -1.16 -9.90
CA ALA A 98 -6.93 -1.93 -10.39
C ALA A 98 -6.55 -3.11 -9.46
N ALA A 99 -6.84 -3.03 -8.16
CA ALA A 99 -6.56 -4.08 -7.19
C ALA A 99 -7.64 -5.18 -7.12
N TYR A 100 -8.78 -4.98 -7.78
CA TYR A 100 -9.89 -5.95 -7.78
C TYR A 100 -9.48 -7.40 -8.09
N PRO A 101 -8.73 -7.70 -9.17
CA PRO A 101 -8.34 -9.09 -9.47
C PRO A 101 -7.45 -9.70 -8.37
N ALA A 102 -6.58 -8.90 -7.75
CA ALA A 102 -5.72 -9.36 -6.67
C ALA A 102 -6.52 -9.63 -5.39
N LEU A 103 -7.51 -8.78 -5.08
CA LEU A 103 -8.44 -9.02 -3.97
C LEU A 103 -9.28 -10.28 -4.19
N GLN A 104 -9.72 -10.54 -5.42
CA GLN A 104 -10.47 -11.75 -5.77
C GLN A 104 -9.64 -13.03 -5.58
N GLU A 105 -8.36 -12.98 -5.92
CA GLU A 105 -7.41 -14.07 -5.66
C GLU A 105 -7.28 -14.34 -4.15
N VAL A 106 -7.06 -13.28 -3.35
CA VAL A 106 -6.99 -13.39 -1.88
C VAL A 106 -8.28 -13.94 -1.28
N TYR A 107 -9.42 -13.44 -1.72
CA TYR A 107 -10.72 -13.90 -1.23
C TYR A 107 -10.95 -15.40 -1.45
N SER A 108 -10.41 -15.95 -2.54
CA SER A 108 -10.62 -17.35 -2.92
C SER A 108 -9.51 -18.29 -2.41
N ALA A 109 -8.28 -17.80 -2.28
CA ALA A 109 -7.10 -18.63 -2.05
C ALA A 109 -6.41 -18.40 -0.70
N ASP A 110 -6.73 -17.33 0.05
CA ASP A 110 -6.08 -17.07 1.34
C ASP A 110 -6.47 -18.10 2.39
N SER A 111 -5.52 -18.48 3.26
CA SER A 111 -5.75 -19.42 4.35
C SER A 111 -6.48 -18.80 5.54
N SER A 112 -6.44 -17.47 5.68
CA SER A 112 -7.03 -16.74 6.80
C SER A 112 -8.42 -16.24 6.45
N ARG A 113 -9.43 -16.76 7.16
CA ARG A 113 -10.82 -16.29 7.05
C ARG A 113 -10.96 -14.79 7.30
N LYS A 114 -10.15 -14.21 8.21
CA LYS A 114 -10.15 -12.76 8.45
C LYS A 114 -9.72 -11.97 7.21
N VAL A 115 -8.70 -12.46 6.51
CA VAL A 115 -8.19 -11.81 5.28
C VAL A 115 -9.23 -11.94 4.17
N GLN A 116 -9.83 -13.12 4.01
CA GLN A 116 -10.91 -13.34 3.04
C GLN A 116 -12.09 -12.39 3.28
N THR A 117 -12.61 -12.31 4.51
CA THR A 117 -13.72 -11.40 4.84
C THR A 117 -13.37 -9.95 4.52
N GLN A 118 -12.15 -9.50 4.88
CA GLN A 118 -11.70 -8.15 4.58
C GLN A 118 -11.60 -7.89 3.07
N ALA A 119 -11.07 -8.85 2.29
CA ALA A 119 -10.99 -8.73 0.85
C ALA A 119 -12.38 -8.61 0.20
N GLY A 120 -13.37 -9.38 0.68
CA GLY A 120 -14.75 -9.29 0.23
C GLY A 120 -15.38 -7.92 0.52
N MET A 121 -15.20 -7.39 1.73
CA MET A 121 -15.67 -6.04 2.10
C MET A 121 -15.02 -4.94 1.25
N SER A 122 -13.71 -5.07 1.00
CA SER A 122 -12.94 -4.10 0.23
C SER A 122 -13.36 -4.13 -1.24
N MET A 123 -13.65 -5.30 -1.80
CA MET A 123 -14.21 -5.42 -3.15
C MET A 123 -15.54 -4.70 -3.29
N GLY A 124 -16.44 -4.79 -2.30
CA GLY A 124 -17.71 -4.04 -2.32
C GLY A 124 -17.52 -2.52 -2.20
N SER A 125 -16.46 -2.07 -1.53
CA SER A 125 -16.13 -0.64 -1.42
C SER A 125 -15.50 -0.08 -2.70
N ILE A 126 -14.76 -0.92 -3.44
CA ILE A 126 -14.10 -0.57 -4.70
C ILE A 126 -15.06 -0.69 -5.89
N ASP A 127 -15.88 -1.73 -5.91
CA ASP A 127 -16.89 -1.94 -6.95
C ASP A 127 -18.21 -2.40 -6.32
N PRO A 128 -19.09 -1.45 -5.94
CA PRO A 128 -20.38 -1.76 -5.33
C PRO A 128 -21.29 -2.58 -6.25
N SER A 129 -21.05 -2.54 -7.57
CA SER A 129 -21.85 -3.29 -8.55
C SER A 129 -21.42 -4.74 -8.69
N ASN A 130 -20.22 -5.10 -8.23
CA ASN A 130 -19.68 -6.46 -8.34
C ASN A 130 -19.26 -7.04 -6.98
N ALA A 131 -19.84 -6.53 -5.87
CA ALA A 131 -19.50 -6.99 -4.54
C ALA A 131 -19.71 -8.52 -4.43
N PRO A 132 -18.68 -9.31 -4.09
CA PRO A 132 -18.85 -10.75 -3.92
C PRO A 132 -19.83 -11.01 -2.77
N PRO A 133 -20.58 -12.13 -2.80
CA PRO A 133 -21.47 -12.49 -1.71
C PRO A 133 -20.64 -12.59 -0.43
N VAL A 134 -20.88 -11.69 0.53
CA VAL A 134 -20.19 -11.67 1.82
C VAL A 134 -20.39 -13.05 2.45
N MET A 135 -19.32 -13.84 2.57
CA MET A 135 -19.44 -15.18 3.13
C MET A 135 -20.05 -15.09 4.53
N PRO A 136 -21.09 -15.88 4.85
CA PRO A 136 -21.66 -15.88 6.17
C PRO A 136 -20.55 -16.21 7.18
N ASN A 137 -20.44 -15.35 8.18
CA ASN A 137 -19.54 -15.49 9.31
C ASN A 137 -19.99 -16.70 10.15
N ILE A 138 -19.63 -17.90 9.73
CA ILE A 138 -19.78 -19.10 10.55
C ILE A 138 -18.53 -19.11 11.46
N GLN A 139 -18.76 -18.65 12.70
CA GLN A 139 -17.81 -18.66 13.81
C GLN A 139 -17.30 -20.07 14.09
#